data_AF-A0A1G6D5E1-F1
#
_entry.id   AF-A0A1G6D5E1-F1
#
_cell.length_a   1.000
_cell.length_b   1.000
_cell.length_c   1.000
_cell.angle_alpha   90.00
_cell.angle_beta   90.00
_cell.angle_gamma   90.00
#
_symmetry.space_group_name_H-M   'P 1'
#
loop_
_entity.id
_entity.type
_entity.pdbx_description
1 polymer ?
#
loop_
_entity_poly.entity_id
_entity_poly.type
_entity_poly.pdbx_seq_one_letter_code
_entity_poly.pdbx_strand_id
1 'polypeptide(L)' 'MAKGITGKEKDPRIVYGDIIDLPHHQSTKHPHMSLYDRAAQFAPFAALTGYEEMISEEARRTNEIPDYE' A
#
# COMPACT_ATOMS: atom_id res chain seq x y z
N MET A 1 -11.74 -1.73 -18.00
CA MET A 1 -11.83 -2.77 -16.95
C MET A 1 -10.63 -3.68 -17.09
N ALA A 2 -9.69 -3.65 -16.14
CA ALA A 2 -8.49 -4.49 -16.21
C ALA A 2 -8.92 -5.95 -16.24
N LYS A 3 -8.53 -6.66 -17.30
CA LYS A 3 -8.78 -8.09 -17.46
C LYS A 3 -7.91 -8.80 -16.43
N GLY A 4 -8.47 -9.03 -15.25
CA GLY A 4 -7.82 -9.76 -14.19
C GLY A 4 -7.46 -11.16 -14.67
N ILE A 5 -6.20 -11.51 -14.44
CA ILE A 5 -5.51 -12.79 -14.64
C ILE A 5 -6.52 -13.93 -14.81
N THR A 6 -6.81 -14.30 -16.06
CA THR A 6 -7.63 -15.49 -16.31
C THR A 6 -6.78 -16.71 -15.97
N GLY A 7 -7.34 -17.72 -15.30
CA GLY A 7 -6.60 -18.89 -14.76
C GLY A 7 -5.86 -19.78 -15.79
N LYS A 8 -5.76 -19.33 -17.05
CA LYS A 8 -4.99 -19.97 -18.13
C LYS A 8 -3.78 -19.13 -18.58
N GLU A 9 -3.58 -17.94 -18.03
CA GLU A 9 -2.44 -17.08 -18.35
C GLU A 9 -1.17 -17.54 -17.62
N LYS A 10 -0.01 -17.34 -18.26
CA LYS A 10 1.30 -17.65 -17.67
C LYS A 10 1.50 -16.78 -16.43
N ASP A 11 2.17 -17.33 -15.42
CA ASP A 11 2.47 -16.61 -14.17
C ASP A 11 3.07 -15.22 -14.50
N PRO A 12 2.44 -14.11 -14.07
CA PRO A 12 2.94 -12.76 -14.31
C PRO A 12 4.38 -12.54 -13.86
N ARG A 13 4.84 -13.26 -12.83
CA ARG A 13 6.25 -13.20 -12.39
C ARG A 13 7.23 -13.72 -13.43
N ILE A 14 6.80 -14.67 -14.26
CA ILE A 14 7.60 -15.20 -15.37
C ILE A 14 7.46 -14.29 -16.59
N VAL A 15 6.24 -13.81 -16.89
CA VAL A 15 5.96 -12.97 -18.07
C VAL A 15 6.62 -11.61 -18.00
N TYR A 16 6.68 -11.02 -16.81
CA TYR A 16 7.24 -9.69 -16.54
C TYR A 16 8.52 -9.74 -15.69
N GLY A 17 9.20 -10.89 -15.67
CA GLY A 17 10.41 -11.08 -14.87
C GLY A 17 11.58 -10.19 -15.29
N ASP A 18 11.55 -9.68 -16.52
CA ASP A 18 12.53 -8.73 -17.07
C ASP A 18 12.39 -7.31 -16.53
N ILE A 19 11.22 -6.95 -15.97
CA ILE A 19 10.94 -5.61 -15.44
C ILE A 19 10.76 -5.58 -13.92
N ILE A 20 10.74 -6.73 -13.24
CA ILE A 20 10.40 -6.82 -11.81
C ILE A 20 11.43 -6.16 -10.89
N ASP A 21 12.71 -6.23 -11.28
CA ASP A 21 13.84 -5.67 -10.52
C ASP A 21 14.27 -4.29 -11.04
N LEU A 22 13.55 -3.72 -12.01
CA LEU A 22 13.87 -2.40 -12.52
C LEU A 22 13.58 -1.32 -11.47
N PRO A 23 14.39 -0.25 -11.42
CA PRO A 23 14.13 0.86 -10.52
C PRO A 23 12.72 1.42 -10.73
N HIS A 24 11.99 1.61 -9.63
CA HIS A 24 10.69 2.26 -9.69
C HIS A 24 10.87 3.71 -10.15
N HIS A 25 10.06 4.14 -11.12
CA HIS A 25 10.07 5.52 -11.56
C HIS A 25 9.68 6.45 -10.42
N GLN A 26 10.51 7.47 -10.18
CA GLN A 26 10.25 8.54 -9.23
C GLN A 26 10.18 9.86 -10.00
N SER A 27 9.11 10.62 -9.82
CA SER A 27 8.98 11.91 -10.50
C SER A 27 9.96 12.91 -9.91
N THR A 28 10.75 13.55 -10.77
CA THR A 28 11.66 14.63 -10.37
C THR A 28 10.94 15.97 -10.15
N LYS A 29 9.75 16.12 -10.73
CA LYS A 29 8.97 17.36 -10.71
C LYS A 29 7.85 17.35 -9.68
N HIS A 30 7.21 16.19 -9.49
CA HIS A 30 6.06 16.03 -8.62
C HIS A 30 6.45 15.14 -7.44
N PRO A 31 6.94 15.72 -6.34
CA PRO A 31 7.34 14.93 -5.18
C PRO A 31 6.14 14.17 -4.61
N HIS A 32 6.41 13.00 -4.05
CA HIS A 32 5.38 12.24 -3.36
C HIS A 32 4.86 13.01 -2.14
N MET A 33 3.56 12.92 -1.91
CA MET A 33 2.91 13.45 -0.72
C MET A 33 3.54 12.83 0.55
N SER A 34 3.78 13.64 1.58
CA SER A 34 4.36 13.16 2.84
C SER A 34 3.44 12.14 3.52
N LEU A 35 3.97 11.30 4.41
CA LEU A 35 3.15 10.38 5.19
C LEU A 35 2.04 11.10 5.98
N TYR A 36 2.37 12.27 6.53
CA TYR A 36 1.43 13.09 7.29
C TYR A 36 0.29 13.62 6.40
N ASP A 37 0.63 14.19 5.24
CA ASP A 37 -0.37 14.71 4.31
C ASP A 37 -1.25 13.58 3.73
N ARG A 38 -0.68 12.37 3.54
CA ARG A 38 -1.46 11.18 3.18
C ARG A 38 -2.45 10.80 4.29
N ALA A 39 -2.01 10.82 5.55
CA ALA A 39 -2.88 10.52 6.69
C ALA A 39 -4.02 11.54 6.85
N ALA A 40 -3.76 12.82 6.55
CA ALA A 40 -4.76 13.88 6.62
C ALA A 40 -5.98 13.64 5.72
N GLN A 41 -5.86 12.83 4.66
CA GLN A 41 -7.00 12.42 3.82
C GLN A 41 -8.09 11.68 4.61
N PHE A 42 -7.71 11.06 5.74
CA PHE A 42 -8.63 10.33 6.62
C PHE A 42 -9.15 11.18 7.79
N ALA A 43 -8.76 12.45 7.89
CA ALA A 43 -9.24 13.36 8.92
C ALA A 43 -10.78 13.46 9.04
N PRO A 44 -11.59 13.38 7.95
CA PRO A 44 -13.05 13.41 8.06
C PRO A 44 -13.65 12.29 8.92
N PHE A 45 -12.94 11.17 9.10
CA PHE A 45 -13.43 10.04 9.89
C PHE A 45 -13.12 10.16 11.39
N ALA A 46 -12.34 11.16 11.81
CA ALA A 46 -12.00 11.39 13.21
C ALA A 46 -13.22 11.68 14.10
N ALA A 47 -14.31 12.16 13.52
CA ALA A 47 -15.56 12.41 14.24
C ALA A 47 -16.37 11.13 14.52
N LEU A 48 -16.00 9.99 13.90
CA LEU A 48 -16.67 8.72 14.13
C LEU A 48 -16.28 8.14 15.50
N THR A 49 -17.27 7.77 16.28
CA THR A 49 -17.07 7.02 17.53
C THR A 49 -16.35 5.70 17.23
N GLY A 50 -15.26 5.40 17.95
CA GLY A 50 -14.48 4.18 17.77
C GLY A 50 -13.38 4.25 16.71
N TYR A 51 -13.21 5.39 16.01
CA TYR A 51 -12.12 5.57 15.04
C TYR A 51 -10.73 5.47 15.72
N GLU A 52 -10.57 6.09 16.88
CA GLU A 52 -9.31 6.04 17.64
C GLU A 52 -8.99 4.61 18.12
N GLU A 53 -10.01 3.85 18.54
CA GLU A 53 -9.87 2.46 18.97
C GLU A 53 -9.48 1.54 17.79
N MET A 54 -10.02 1.80 16.60
CA MET A 54 -9.63 1.09 15.38
C MET A 54 -8.18 1.39 14.99
N ILE A 55 -7.73 2.64 15.11
CA ILE A 55 -6.34 3.02 14.84
C ILE A 55 -5.40 2.30 15.83
N SER A 56 -5.74 2.28 17.11
CA SER A 56 -4.88 1.65 18.13
C SER A 56 -4.78 0.13 17.94
N GLU A 57 -5.89 -0.54 17.58
CA GLU A 57 -5.86 -1.97 17.26
C GLU A 57 -5.02 -2.29 16.02
N GLU A 58 -5.12 -1.48 14.96
CA GLU A 58 -4.29 -1.67 13.76
C GLU A 58 -2.81 -1.38 14.03
N ALA A 59 -2.50 -0.37 14.85
CA ALA A 59 -1.13 -0.11 15.30
C ALA A 59 -0.56 -1.30 16.09
N ARG A 60 -1.36 -1.91 16.97
CA ARG A 60 -0.97 -3.12 17.71
C ARG A 60 -0.64 -4.27 16.75
N ARG A 61 -1.54 -4.57 15.81
CA ARG A 61 -1.32 -5.64 14.80
C ARG A 61 -0.07 -5.41 13.96
N THR A 62 0.16 -4.18 13.52
CA THR A 62 1.33 -3.83 12.69
C THR A 62 2.63 -4.06 13.46
N ASN A 63 2.69 -3.66 14.73
CA ASN A 63 3.87 -3.87 15.59
C ASN A 63 4.06 -5.33 16.02
N GLU A 64 3.03 -6.16 15.91
CA GLU A 64 3.07 -7.58 16.28
C GLU A 64 3.50 -8.50 15.15
N ILE A 65 3.41 -8.08 13.88
CA ILE A 65 3.93 -8.87 12.75
C ILE A 65 5.46 -8.96 12.94
N PRO A 66 6.03 -10.14 13.25
CA PRO A 66 7.46 -10.26 13.47
C PRO A 66 8.19 -9.98 12.16
N ASP A 67 9.29 -9.23 12.24
CA ASP A 67 10.24 -9.09 11.15
C ASP A 67 10.68 -10.50 10.72
N TYR A 68 10.22 -10.97 9.56
CA TYR A 68 10.81 -12.13 8.91
C TYR A 68 12.10 -11.65 8.23
N GLU A 69 13.24 -12.00 8.83
CA GLU A 69 14.58 -11.90 8.21
C GLU A 69 14.69 -12.76 6.94
#